data_AF-A0A7S4HE32-F1
#
_entry.id   AF-A0A7S4HE32-F1
#
_cell.length_a   1.000
_cell.length_b   1.000
_cell.length_c   1.000
_cell.angle_alpha   90.00
_cell.angle_beta   90.00
_cell.angle_gamma   90.00
#
_symmetry.space_group_name_H-M   'P 1'
#
loop_
_entity.id
_entity.type
_entity.pdbx_description
1 polymer ?
#
loop_
_entity_poly.entity_id
_entity_poly.type
_entity_poly.pdbx_seq_one_letter_code
_entity_poly.pdbx_strand_id
1 'polypeptide(L)'
;KPVERTTRRFNALTVPKALQAALPFKSKPKLDQKQARKSLQARRAVIAEPEERRENTFMQQLHTMHNERERKRKKKATEKKADFEKKRKREMEADEAASKKIRKKEYVKKGMQEKKWAK
;
A
#
# COMPACT_ATOMS: atom_id res chain seq x y z
N LYS A 1 -14.17 -18.66 -26.33
CA LYS A 1 -14.97 -18.07 -25.24
C LYS A 1 -14.01 -17.37 -24.27
N PRO A 2 -14.21 -16.09 -23.92
CA PRO A 2 -13.32 -15.39 -22.98
C PRO A 2 -13.39 -16.03 -21.58
N VAL A 3 -12.26 -16.08 -20.86
CA VAL A 3 -12.18 -16.66 -19.52
C VAL A 3 -12.39 -15.55 -18.48
N GLU A 4 -13.53 -15.58 -17.79
CA GLU A 4 -13.80 -14.68 -16.67
C GLU A 4 -13.05 -15.14 -15.42
N ARG A 5 -12.23 -14.25 -14.86
CA ARG A 5 -11.45 -14.52 -13.65
C ARG A 5 -12.15 -13.92 -12.43
N THR A 6 -12.52 -14.77 -11.48
CA THR A 6 -13.03 -14.32 -10.19
C THR A 6 -11.91 -13.70 -9.34
N THR A 7 -12.26 -12.79 -8.45
CA THR A 7 -11.28 -12.18 -7.53
C THR A 7 -10.79 -13.21 -6.53
N ARG A 8 -9.50 -13.56 -6.57
CA ARG A 8 -8.89 -14.50 -5.63
C ARG A 8 -8.74 -13.85 -4.25
N ARG A 9 -9.38 -14.43 -3.24
CA ARG A 9 -9.21 -14.07 -1.83
C ARG A 9 -8.39 -15.15 -1.15
N PHE A 10 -7.26 -14.77 -0.56
CA PHE A 10 -6.42 -15.70 0.18
C PHE A 10 -6.90 -15.84 1.63
N ASN A 11 -6.65 -17.00 2.23
CA ASN A 11 -6.91 -17.20 3.65
C ASN A 11 -6.02 -16.27 4.49
N ALA A 12 -6.53 -15.84 5.63
CA ALA A 12 -5.74 -15.07 6.59
C ALA A 12 -4.60 -15.91 7.16
N LEU A 13 -3.53 -15.24 7.60
CA LEU A 13 -2.39 -15.90 8.24
C LEU A 13 -2.80 -16.47 9.61
N THR A 14 -2.68 -17.78 9.79
CA THR A 14 -2.94 -18.48 11.05
C THR A 14 -1.64 -19.03 11.63
N VAL A 15 -1.27 -18.55 12.82
CA VAL A 15 -0.07 -19.04 13.53
C VAL A 15 -0.45 -20.31 14.31
N PRO A 16 0.29 -21.42 14.16
CA PRO A 16 0.08 -22.62 14.96
C PRO A 16 0.14 -22.33 16.47
N LYS A 17 -0.74 -22.95 17.25
CA LYS A 17 -0.85 -22.70 18.70
C LYS A 17 0.46 -22.96 19.46
N ALA A 18 1.19 -24.01 19.07
CA ALA A 18 2.48 -24.35 19.66
C ALA A 18 3.51 -23.22 19.46
N LEU A 19 3.59 -22.67 18.25
CA LEU A 19 4.48 -21.54 17.95
C LEU A 19 4.02 -20.28 18.68
N GLN A 20 2.72 -19.99 18.69
CA GLN A 20 2.17 -18.83 19.39
C GLN A 20 2.48 -18.83 20.90
N ALA A 21 2.55 -20.02 21.53
CA ALA A 21 2.92 -20.16 22.92
C ALA A 21 4.42 -19.89 23.17
N ALA A 22 5.29 -20.31 22.26
CA ALA A 22 6.73 -20.14 22.35
C ALA A 22 7.23 -18.73 21.96
N LEU A 23 6.39 -17.91 21.33
CA LEU A 23 6.76 -16.54 20.94
C LEU A 23 7.00 -15.63 22.14
N PRO A 24 8.03 -14.75 22.11
CA PRO A 24 8.28 -13.80 23.17
C PRO A 24 7.16 -12.76 23.27
N PHE A 25 6.94 -12.24 24.49
CA PHE A 25 5.81 -11.38 24.85
C PHE A 25 5.55 -10.23 23.86
N LYS A 26 6.61 -9.54 23.41
CA LYS A 26 6.52 -8.41 22.47
C LYS A 26 5.96 -8.81 21.10
N SER A 27 6.22 -10.02 20.64
CA SER A 27 5.83 -10.53 19.32
C SER A 27 4.55 -11.38 19.34
N LYS A 28 4.07 -11.75 20.52
CA LYS A 28 2.90 -12.62 20.68
C LYS A 28 1.62 -11.89 20.25
N PRO A 29 0.83 -12.44 19.30
CA PRO A 29 -0.40 -11.78 18.85
C PRO A 29 -1.46 -11.79 19.96
N LYS A 30 -2.05 -10.61 20.22
CA LYS A 30 -3.13 -10.39 21.19
C LYS A 30 -4.48 -10.53 20.47
N LEU A 31 -4.95 -11.76 20.33
CA LEU A 31 -6.22 -12.06 19.69
C LEU A 31 -7.27 -12.33 20.78
N ASP A 32 -8.29 -11.48 20.85
CA ASP A 32 -9.39 -11.69 21.76
C ASP A 32 -10.29 -12.83 21.28
N GLN A 33 -10.67 -13.70 22.21
CA GLN A 33 -11.64 -14.73 21.93
C GLN A 33 -13.05 -14.14 21.91
N LYS A 34 -13.90 -14.66 21.03
CA LYS A 34 -15.32 -14.30 21.03
C LYS A 34 -15.95 -14.67 22.38
N GLN A 35 -16.68 -13.73 22.98
CA GLN A 35 -17.38 -13.98 24.23
C GLN A 35 -18.41 -15.12 24.05
N ALA A 36 -18.30 -16.16 24.88
CA ALA A 36 -19.21 -17.31 24.83
C ALA A 36 -20.59 -16.99 25.42
N ARG A 37 -20.65 -16.12 26.44
CA ARG A 37 -21.88 -15.73 27.13
C ARG A 37 -22.16 -14.25 26.89
N LYS A 38 -23.43 -13.91 26.62
CA LYS A 38 -23.87 -12.51 26.47
C LYS A 38 -23.67 -11.74 27.78
N SER A 39 -23.00 -10.60 27.71
CA SER A 39 -22.86 -9.65 28.82
C SER A 39 -24.21 -9.08 29.24
N LEU A 40 -24.29 -8.55 30.46
CA LEU A 40 -25.50 -7.90 30.97
C LEU A 40 -25.92 -6.72 30.07
N GLN A 41 -24.96 -5.95 29.57
CA GLN A 41 -25.21 -4.85 28.62
C GLN A 41 -25.85 -5.34 27.32
N ALA A 42 -25.35 -6.44 26.75
CA ALA A 42 -25.91 -7.01 25.53
C ALA A 42 -27.33 -7.56 25.73
N ARG A 43 -27.67 -8.03 26.94
CA ARG A 43 -29.03 -8.50 27.28
C ARG A 43 -30.02 -7.35 27.49
N ARG A 44 -29.55 -6.22 28.02
CA ARG A 44 -30.36 -5.03 28.30
C ARG A 44 -30.38 -4.03 27.14
N ALA A 45 -29.82 -4.37 25.99
CA ALA A 45 -29.84 -3.50 24.83
C ALA A 45 -31.28 -3.35 24.32
N VAL A 46 -31.69 -2.09 24.10
CA VAL A 46 -32.99 -1.76 23.53
C VAL A 46 -32.98 -2.07 22.04
N ILE A 47 -34.08 -2.64 21.55
CA ILE A 47 -34.23 -2.98 20.14
C ILE A 47 -34.57 -1.70 19.37
N ALA A 48 -33.76 -1.37 18.36
CA ALA A 48 -33.99 -0.21 17.50
C ALA A 48 -35.31 -0.31 16.72
N GLU A 49 -35.96 0.83 16.56
CA GLU A 49 -37.24 0.96 15.84
C GLU A 49 -37.07 0.80 14.31
N PRO A 50 -38.16 0.54 13.56
CA PRO A 50 -38.06 0.32 12.11
C PRO A 50 -37.48 1.51 11.34
N GLU A 51 -37.76 2.75 11.75
CA GLU A 51 -37.23 3.96 11.10
C GLU A 51 -35.73 4.12 11.34
N GLU A 52 -35.29 4.00 12.60
CA GLU A 52 -33.88 4.03 12.98
C GLU A 52 -33.08 2.94 12.24
N ARG A 53 -33.67 1.75 12.04
CA ARG A 53 -33.04 0.69 11.25
C ARG A 53 -32.84 1.11 9.79
N ARG A 54 -33.83 1.76 9.17
CA ARG A 54 -33.73 2.26 7.78
C ARG A 54 -32.63 3.30 7.67
N GLU A 55 -32.58 4.26 8.59
CA GLU A 55 -31.53 5.28 8.64
C GLU A 55 -30.14 4.66 8.80
N ASN A 56 -29.98 3.72 9.73
CA ASN A 56 -28.72 3.01 9.92
C ASN A 56 -28.28 2.23 8.66
N THR A 57 -29.21 1.55 7.99
CA THR A 57 -28.89 0.85 6.74
C THR A 57 -28.50 1.82 5.62
N PHE A 58 -29.16 2.98 5.54
CA PHE A 58 -28.82 4.01 4.57
C PHE A 58 -27.42 4.57 4.82
N MET A 59 -27.10 4.89 6.08
CA MET A 59 -25.76 5.34 6.47
C MET A 59 -24.68 4.30 6.17
N GLN A 60 -24.96 3.01 6.41
CA GLN A 60 -24.04 1.93 6.05
C GLN A 60 -23.80 1.90 4.52
N GLN A 61 -24.84 2.02 3.72
CA GLN A 61 -24.73 2.05 2.25
C GLN A 61 -23.87 3.24 1.79
N LEU A 62 -24.12 4.45 2.30
CA LEU A 62 -23.30 5.62 1.99
C LEU A 62 -21.82 5.42 2.30
N HIS A 63 -21.51 4.88 3.50
CA HIS A 63 -20.13 4.58 3.88
C HIS A 63 -19.47 3.56 2.96
N THR A 64 -20.20 2.50 2.56
CA THR A 64 -19.65 1.49 1.64
C THR A 64 -19.35 2.07 0.25
N MET A 65 -20.24 2.91 -0.30
CA MET A 65 -20.03 3.59 -1.58
C MET A 65 -18.85 4.55 -1.51
N HIS A 66 -18.74 5.32 -0.43
CA HIS A 66 -17.62 6.23 -0.21
C HIS A 66 -16.27 5.49 -0.16
N ASN A 67 -16.18 4.43 0.66
CA ASN A 67 -14.97 3.63 0.81
C ASN A 67 -14.55 2.98 -0.53
N GLU A 68 -15.51 2.52 -1.33
CA GLU A 68 -15.21 1.98 -2.65
C GLU A 68 -14.67 3.05 -3.60
N ARG A 69 -15.29 4.24 -3.61
CA ARG A 69 -14.83 5.39 -4.41
C ARG A 69 -13.41 5.78 -4.05
N GLU A 70 -13.10 5.89 -2.76
CA GLU A 70 -11.75 6.18 -2.28
C GLU A 70 -10.75 5.10 -2.69
N ARG A 71 -11.11 3.82 -2.53
CA ARG A 71 -10.25 2.69 -2.92
C ARG A 71 -9.91 2.74 -4.41
N LYS A 72 -10.90 3.03 -5.27
CA LYS A 72 -10.70 3.19 -6.72
C LYS A 72 -9.80 4.38 -7.04
N ARG A 73 -9.99 5.52 -6.36
CA ARG A 73 -9.15 6.72 -6.51
C ARG A 73 -7.69 6.45 -6.11
N LYS A 74 -7.47 5.83 -4.95
CA LYS A 74 -6.14 5.49 -4.42
C LYS A 74 -5.39 4.54 -5.38
N LYS A 75 -6.06 3.49 -5.89
CA LYS A 75 -5.48 2.57 -6.89
C LYS A 75 -4.99 3.30 -8.15
N LYS A 76 -5.84 4.12 -8.76
CA LYS A 76 -5.47 4.91 -9.95
C LYS A 76 -4.33 5.88 -9.67
N ALA A 77 -4.30 6.50 -8.48
CA ALA A 77 -3.22 7.38 -8.08
C ALA A 77 -1.89 6.63 -7.92
N THR A 78 -1.90 5.44 -7.30
CA THR A 78 -0.70 4.60 -7.18
C THR A 78 -0.18 4.12 -8.52
N GLU A 79 -1.07 3.75 -9.46
CA GLU A 79 -0.70 3.38 -10.82
C GLU A 79 0.00 4.54 -11.54
N LYS A 80 -0.63 5.73 -11.55
CA LYS A 80 -0.03 6.93 -12.15
C LYS A 80 1.32 7.31 -11.53
N LYS A 81 1.43 7.18 -10.20
CA LYS A 81 2.68 7.46 -9.49
C LYS A 81 3.78 6.48 -9.89
N ALA A 82 3.48 5.19 -9.98
CA ALA A 82 4.44 4.18 -10.42
C ALA A 82 4.91 4.41 -11.86
N ASP A 83 4.00 4.81 -12.76
CA ASP A 83 4.37 5.13 -14.15
C ASP A 83 5.24 6.39 -14.24
N PHE A 84 4.91 7.41 -13.47
CA PHE A 84 5.74 8.62 -13.36
C PHE A 84 7.13 8.31 -12.80
N GLU A 85 7.22 7.51 -11.73
CA GLU A 85 8.50 7.09 -11.15
C GLU A 85 9.34 6.29 -12.15
N LYS A 86 8.73 5.41 -12.95
CA LYS A 86 9.44 4.68 -14.02
C LYS A 86 9.99 5.63 -15.08
N LYS A 87 9.21 6.61 -15.54
CA LYS A 87 9.66 7.62 -16.52
C LYS A 87 10.80 8.45 -15.96
N ARG A 88 10.64 8.97 -14.75
CA ARG A 88 11.64 9.78 -14.07
C ARG A 88 12.95 9.03 -13.84
N LYS A 89 12.90 7.74 -13.49
CA LYS A 89 14.10 6.89 -13.38
C LYS A 89 14.85 6.77 -14.71
N ARG A 90 14.13 6.53 -15.82
CA ARG A 90 14.73 6.45 -17.16
C ARG A 90 15.38 7.78 -17.58
N GLU A 91 14.71 8.90 -17.32
CA GLU A 91 15.26 10.23 -17.58
C GLU A 91 16.51 10.49 -16.75
N MET A 92 16.47 10.21 -15.44
CA MET A 92 17.64 10.34 -14.55
C MET A 92 18.82 9.49 -14.99
N GLU A 93 18.59 8.24 -15.42
CA GLU A 93 19.65 7.36 -15.95
C GLU A 93 20.25 7.92 -17.25
N ALA A 94 19.42 8.47 -18.14
CA ALA A 94 19.87 9.09 -19.38
C ALA A 94 20.68 10.38 -19.12
N ASP A 95 20.21 11.22 -18.21
CA ASP A 95 20.88 12.44 -17.78
C ASP A 95 22.22 12.12 -17.12
N GLU A 96 22.26 11.13 -16.22
CA GLU A 96 23.51 10.69 -15.58
C GLU A 96 24.52 10.17 -16.61
N ALA A 97 24.07 9.40 -17.60
CA ALA A 97 24.91 8.94 -18.70
C ALA A 97 25.42 10.10 -19.56
N ALA A 98 24.60 11.11 -19.82
CA ALA A 98 24.99 12.32 -20.54
C ALA A 98 26.02 13.15 -19.74
N SER A 99 25.77 13.39 -18.45
CA SER A 99 26.68 14.09 -17.56
C SER A 99 28.04 13.39 -17.44
N LYS A 100 28.07 12.05 -17.35
CA LYS A 100 29.32 11.26 -17.36
C LYS A 100 30.11 11.47 -18.65
N LYS A 101 29.43 11.48 -19.81
CA LYS A 101 30.07 11.75 -21.12
C LYS A 101 30.62 13.17 -21.21
N ILE A 102 29.86 14.16 -20.76
CA ILE A 102 30.28 15.58 -20.75
C ILE A 102 31.51 15.73 -19.85
N ARG A 103 31.43 15.25 -18.60
CA ARG A 103 32.53 15.29 -17.63
C ARG A 103 33.81 14.63 -18.17
N LYS A 104 33.69 13.48 -18.83
CA LYS A 104 34.84 12.82 -19.49
C LYS A 104 35.48 13.72 -20.57
N LYS A 105 34.68 14.36 -21.42
CA LYS A 105 35.17 15.26 -22.46
C LYS A 105 35.87 16.48 -21.88
N GLU A 106 35.34 17.06 -20.80
CA GLU A 106 35.93 18.20 -20.11
C GLU A 106 37.30 17.87 -19.52
N TYR A 107 37.44 16.74 -18.81
CA TYR A 107 38.75 16.31 -18.29
C TYR A 107 39.77 16.04 -19.39
N VAL A 108 39.36 15.43 -20.51
CA VAL A 108 40.26 15.20 -21.66
C VAL A 108 40.75 16.53 -22.23
N LYS A 109 39.85 17.51 -22.43
CA LYS A 109 40.22 18.85 -22.90
C LYS A 109 41.18 19.55 -21.93
N LYS A 110 40.89 19.53 -20.64
CA LYS A 110 41.74 20.13 -19.60
C LYS A 110 43.14 19.50 -19.58
N GLY A 111 43.22 18.17 -19.62
CA GLY A 111 44.51 17.46 -19.68
C GLY A 111 45.31 17.74 -20.96
N MET A 112 44.64 17.95 -22.10
CA MET A 112 45.34 18.41 -23.31
C MET A 112 45.85 19.85 -23.20
N GLN A 113 45.10 20.76 -22.58
CA GLN A 113 45.55 22.13 -22.35
C GLN A 113 46.73 22.18 -21.38
N GLU A 114 46.69 21.43 -20.28
CA GLU A 114 47.80 21.31 -19.33
C GLU A 114 49.07 20.78 -20.01
N LYS A 115 48.97 19.76 -20.88
CA LYS A 115 50.11 19.27 -21.66
C LYS A 115 50.66 20.28 -22.66
N LYS A 116 49.80 21.15 -23.22
CA LYS A 116 50.22 22.24 -24.12
C LYS A 116 50.91 23.37 -23.36
N TRP A 117 50.51 23.64 -22.12
CA TRP A 117 51.14 24.66 -21.27
C TRP A 117 52.41 24.17 -20.57
N ALA A 118 52.55 22.86 -20.35
CA ALA A 118 53.74 22.25 -19.76
C ALA A 118 54.89 22.02 -20.76
N LYS A 119 54.67 22.34 -22.04
CA LYS A 119 55.66 22.27 -23.12
C LYS A 119 56.06 23.68 -23.52
#